data_AF-A0A6C0JM32-F1
#
_entry.id   AF-A0A6C0JM32-F1
#
_cell.length_a   1.000
_cell.length_b   1.000
_cell.length_c   1.000
_cell.angle_alpha   90.00
_cell.angle_beta   90.00
_cell.angle_gamma   90.00
#
_symmetry.space_group_name_H-M   'P 1'
#
loop_
_entity.id
_entity.type
_entity.pdbx_description
1 polymer ?
#
loop_
_entity_poly.entity_id
_entity_poly.type
_entity_poly.pdbx_seq_one_letter_code
_entity_poly.pdbx_strand_id
1 'polypeptide(L)'
;MASNIKQIKHNVYIPDWDSETEKYINICHFEPNKSGESYICNCRNKDTDIFNTKSKYDAHIKNKQHQRWVAAYGKQATEENKSLKEENTTKDKEIAILNRKLEKQIARSERYKLERDKYIRMLNQEEDQDAFECD
;
A
#
# COMPACT_ATOMS: atom_id res chain seq x y z
N MET A 1 -4.85 -20.07 -37.78
CA MET A 1 -5.03 -21.02 -36.68
C MET A 1 -4.89 -20.24 -35.37
N ALA A 2 -5.99 -19.90 -34.72
CA ALA A 2 -5.96 -19.20 -33.44
C ALA A 2 -5.61 -20.21 -32.34
N SER A 3 -4.42 -20.08 -31.76
CA SER A 3 -4.01 -20.86 -30.60
C SER A 3 -4.92 -20.51 -29.43
N ASN A 4 -5.84 -21.43 -29.11
CA ASN A 4 -6.69 -21.37 -27.92
C ASN A 4 -5.78 -21.59 -26.70
N ILE A 5 -5.13 -20.53 -26.21
CA ILE A 5 -4.37 -20.56 -24.97
C ILE A 5 -5.40 -20.69 -23.85
N LYS A 6 -5.66 -21.93 -23.41
CA LYS A 6 -6.40 -22.18 -22.17
C LYS A 6 -5.64 -21.48 -21.05
N GLN A 7 -6.20 -20.40 -20.52
CA GLN A 7 -5.64 -19.73 -19.34
C GLN A 7 -5.65 -20.73 -18.18
N ILE A 8 -4.47 -21.19 -17.78
CA ILE A 8 -4.30 -22.02 -16.60
C ILE A 8 -4.48 -21.10 -15.39
N LYS A 9 -5.46 -21.39 -14.54
CA LYS A 9 -5.59 -20.68 -13.26
C LYS A 9 -4.57 -21.24 -12.29
N HIS A 10 -3.79 -20.34 -11.69
CA HIS A 10 -2.80 -20.68 -10.68
C HIS A 10 -3.33 -20.32 -9.29
N ASN A 11 -3.39 -21.32 -8.42
CA ASN A 11 -3.78 -21.16 -7.03
C ASN A 11 -2.51 -21.17 -6.17
N VAL A 12 -2.11 -19.99 -5.68
CA VAL A 12 -0.87 -19.82 -4.92
C VAL A 12 -1.13 -20.02 -3.43
N TYR A 13 -0.32 -20.85 -2.79
CA TYR A 13 -0.40 -21.12 -1.36
C TYR A 13 0.10 -19.94 -0.53
N ILE A 14 -0.67 -19.57 0.48
CA ILE A 14 -0.33 -18.57 1.49
C ILE A 14 -0.72 -19.14 2.86
N PRO A 15 0.18 -19.12 3.87
CA PRO A 15 -0.18 -19.49 5.24
C PRO A 15 -1.14 -18.48 5.88
N ASP A 16 -2.01 -18.95 6.77
CA ASP A 16 -2.95 -18.07 7.49
C ASP A 16 -2.35 -17.56 8.79
N TRP A 17 -2.61 -16.31 9.14
CA TRP A 17 -2.27 -15.78 10.45
C TRP A 17 -3.31 -16.21 11.50
N ASP A 18 -2.84 -16.87 12.57
CA ASP A 18 -3.64 -17.17 13.75
C ASP A 18 -3.36 -16.12 14.84
N SER A 19 -4.38 -15.34 15.18
CA SER A 19 -4.32 -14.30 16.21
C SER A 19 -4.22 -14.84 17.62
N GLU A 20 -4.65 -16.07 17.90
CA GLU A 20 -4.60 -16.64 19.25
C GLU A 20 -3.19 -17.14 19.58
N THR A 21 -2.52 -17.75 18.60
CA THR A 21 -1.17 -18.30 18.78
C THR A 21 -0.06 -17.35 18.31
N GLU A 22 -0.43 -16.20 17.74
CA GLU A 22 0.44 -15.20 17.10
C GLU A 22 1.42 -15.84 16.10
N LYS A 23 0.93 -16.83 15.34
CA LYS A 23 1.74 -17.63 14.43
C LYS A 23 1.01 -17.87 13.12
N TYR A 24 1.78 -18.06 12.06
CA TYR A 24 1.22 -18.55 10.81
C TYR A 24 0.96 -20.06 10.90
N ILE A 25 -0.23 -20.47 10.46
CA ILE A 25 -0.69 -21.85 10.44
C ILE A 25 -0.82 -22.35 9.00
N ASN A 26 -0.62 -23.66 8.85
CA ASN A 26 -0.58 -24.33 7.57
C ASN A 26 -1.96 -24.90 7.21
N ILE A 27 -2.80 -24.08 6.57
CA ILE A 27 -4.15 -24.46 6.14
C ILE A 27 -4.20 -24.64 4.62
N CYS A 28 -4.73 -25.77 4.16
CA CYS A 28 -5.03 -26.00 2.75
C CYS A 28 -6.42 -25.45 2.42
N HIS A 29 -6.49 -24.28 1.79
CA HIS A 29 -7.75 -23.64 1.38
C HIS A 29 -8.30 -24.14 0.05
N PHE A 30 -7.55 -24.97 -0.66
CA PHE A 30 -7.92 -25.31 -2.03
C PHE A 30 -9.04 -26.33 -2.09
N GLU A 31 -10.04 -26.07 -2.92
CA GLU A 31 -11.10 -27.04 -3.24
C GLU A 31 -10.52 -28.29 -3.94
N PRO A 32 -11.21 -29.44 -3.92
CA PRO A 32 -10.85 -30.59 -4.75
C PRO A 32 -10.73 -30.20 -6.23
N ASN A 33 -9.71 -30.75 -6.90
CA ASN A 33 -9.22 -30.28 -8.20
C ASN A 33 -10.32 -30.10 -9.26
N LYS A 34 -10.48 -28.88 -9.77
CA LYS A 34 -11.18 -28.61 -11.05
C LYS A 34 -10.17 -28.74 -12.19
N SER A 35 -10.55 -29.40 -13.28
CA SER A 35 -9.65 -29.59 -14.43
C SER A 35 -9.17 -28.25 -14.99
N GLY A 36 -7.85 -28.03 -15.08
CA GLY A 36 -7.26 -26.80 -15.62
C GLY A 36 -6.67 -25.85 -14.56
N GLU A 37 -6.68 -26.22 -13.29
CA GLU A 37 -6.04 -25.47 -12.21
C GLU A 37 -4.72 -26.14 -11.78
N SER A 38 -3.75 -25.33 -11.37
CA SER A 38 -2.47 -25.79 -10.81
C SER A 38 -2.22 -25.10 -9.47
N TYR A 39 -1.64 -25.84 -8.52
CA TYR A 39 -1.32 -25.34 -7.19
C TYR A 39 0.15 -24.92 -7.16
N ILE A 40 0.46 -23.76 -6.61
CA ILE A 40 1.84 -23.24 -6.53
C ILE A 40 2.21 -23.08 -5.06
N CYS A 41 3.38 -23.58 -4.65
CA CYS A 41 3.94 -23.31 -3.33
C CYS A 41 5.32 -22.64 -3.42
N ASN A 42 5.47 -21.51 -2.74
CA ASN A 42 6.72 -20.73 -2.79
C ASN A 42 7.72 -21.14 -1.70
N CYS A 43 7.48 -22.22 -0.95
CA CYS A 43 8.30 -22.57 0.22
C CYS A 43 9.77 -22.88 -0.11
N ARG A 44 10.08 -23.16 -1.39
CA ARG A 44 11.44 -23.47 -1.85
C ARG A 44 12.10 -22.37 -2.67
N ASN A 45 11.52 -21.18 -2.80
CA ASN A 45 12.05 -20.07 -3.64
C ASN A 45 12.47 -20.52 -5.05
N LYS A 46 11.77 -21.51 -5.60
CA LYS A 46 11.94 -21.95 -6.98
C LYS A 46 10.60 -21.73 -7.68
N ASP A 47 10.63 -21.13 -8.86
CA ASP A 47 9.47 -20.91 -9.75
C ASP A 47 8.84 -22.22 -10.27
N THR A 48 9.10 -23.36 -9.61
CA THR A 48 8.91 -24.70 -10.16
C THR A 48 8.06 -25.62 -9.29
N ASP A 49 7.67 -25.22 -8.08
CA ASP A 49 6.79 -26.05 -7.23
C ASP A 49 5.32 -25.86 -7.64
N ILE A 50 5.06 -26.19 -8.91
CA ILE A 50 3.74 -26.26 -9.53
C ILE A 50 3.25 -27.71 -9.44
N PHE A 51 2.13 -27.91 -8.77
CA PHE A 51 1.50 -29.20 -8.57
C PHE A 51 0.26 -29.31 -9.46
N ASN A 52 0.24 -30.33 -10.32
CA ASN A 52 -0.89 -30.60 -11.22
C ASN A 52 -2.05 -31.34 -10.52
N THR A 53 -1.84 -31.82 -9.29
CA THR A 53 -2.86 -32.55 -8.53
C THR A 53 -2.87 -32.11 -7.07
N LYS A 54 -4.09 -32.02 -6.51
CA LYS A 54 -4.28 -31.69 -5.09
C LYS A 54 -3.58 -32.69 -4.16
N SER A 55 -3.59 -33.98 -4.46
CA SER A 55 -2.93 -35.00 -3.64
C SER A 55 -1.40 -34.77 -3.51
N LYS A 56 -0.71 -34.42 -4.59
CA LYS A 56 0.73 -34.11 -4.55
C LYS A 56 1.00 -32.84 -3.75
N TYR A 57 0.12 -31.86 -3.90
CA TYR A 57 0.17 -30.61 -3.16
C TYR A 57 -0.08 -30.82 -1.64
N ASP A 58 -1.11 -31.59 -1.27
CA ASP A 58 -1.44 -31.92 0.12
C ASP A 58 -0.30 -32.69 0.81
N ALA A 59 0.37 -33.60 0.08
CA ALA A 59 1.55 -34.29 0.58
C ALA A 59 2.72 -33.33 0.79
N HIS A 60 2.89 -32.34 -0.08
CA HIS A 60 3.92 -31.32 0.03
C HIS A 60 3.73 -30.44 1.27
N ILE A 61 2.54 -29.88 1.48
CA ILE A 61 2.28 -28.99 2.63
C ILE A 61 2.38 -29.73 3.98
N LYS A 62 2.12 -31.05 4.00
CA LYS A 62 2.30 -31.88 5.21
C LYS A 62 3.77 -32.21 5.51
N ASN A 63 4.69 -31.91 4.59
CA ASN A 63 6.10 -32.20 4.78
C ASN A 63 6.73 -31.31 5.86
N LYS A 64 7.64 -31.88 6.67
CA LYS A 64 8.38 -31.16 7.72
C LYS A 64 9.13 -29.93 7.18
N GLN A 65 9.63 -30.00 5.95
CA GLN A 65 10.31 -28.86 5.32
C GLN A 65 9.37 -27.67 5.12
N HIS A 66 8.15 -27.94 4.63
CA HIS A 66 7.12 -26.92 4.43
C HIS A 66 6.67 -26.34 5.78
N GLN A 67 6.44 -27.19 6.77
CA GLN A 67 6.08 -26.72 8.12
C GLN A 67 7.13 -25.81 8.75
N ARG A 68 8.43 -26.11 8.55
CA ARG A 68 9.52 -25.23 8.98
C ARG A 68 9.52 -23.92 8.22
N TRP A 69 9.25 -23.95 6.92
CA TRP A 69 9.10 -22.72 6.12
C TRP A 69 7.93 -21.88 6.61
N VAL A 70 6.76 -22.45 6.89
CA VAL A 70 5.60 -21.72 7.45
C VAL A 70 5.95 -21.06 8.79
N ALA A 71 6.65 -21.79 9.67
CA ALA A 71 7.11 -21.24 10.94
C ALA A 71 8.10 -20.07 10.76
N ALA A 72 8.96 -20.14 9.74
CA ALA A 72 9.92 -19.07 9.41
C ALA A 72 9.29 -17.91 8.64
N TYR A 73 8.26 -18.18 7.84
CA TYR A 73 7.49 -17.19 7.06
C TYR A 73 6.94 -16.11 7.99
N GLY A 74 6.43 -16.52 9.15
CA GLY A 74 6.01 -15.59 10.19
C GLY A 74 7.10 -14.63 10.63
N LYS A 75 8.34 -15.09 10.77
CA LYS A 75 9.45 -14.20 11.17
C LYS A 75 9.72 -13.13 10.11
N GLN A 76 9.81 -13.52 8.85
CA GLN A 76 10.07 -12.59 7.74
C GLN A 76 8.91 -11.61 7.55
N ALA A 77 7.67 -12.10 7.53
CA ALA A 77 6.48 -11.26 7.41
C ALA A 77 6.33 -10.28 8.58
N THR A 78 6.72 -10.69 9.80
CA THR A 78 6.70 -9.81 10.99
C THR A 78 7.79 -8.74 10.92
N GLU A 79 9.00 -9.09 10.44
CA GLU A 79 10.09 -8.13 10.22
C GLU A 79 9.75 -7.10 9.13
N GLU A 80 9.18 -7.55 8.00
CA GLU A 80 8.69 -6.66 6.94
C GLU A 80 7.57 -5.74 7.45
N ASN A 81 6.58 -6.28 8.17
CA ASN A 81 5.51 -5.47 8.76
C ASN A 81 6.04 -4.44 9.77
N LYS A 82 7.05 -4.81 10.57
CA LYS A 82 7.70 -3.88 11.50
C LYS A 82 8.39 -2.75 10.75
N SER A 83 9.16 -3.08 9.71
CA SER A 83 9.82 -2.11 8.83
C SER A 83 8.82 -1.16 8.18
N LEU A 84 7.73 -1.70 7.61
CA LEU A 84 6.66 -0.90 7.01
C LEU A 84 5.98 0.04 8.02
N LYS A 85 5.78 -0.41 9.27
CA LYS A 85 5.26 0.44 10.35
C LYS A 85 6.21 1.59 10.69
N GLU A 86 7.51 1.33 10.76
CA GLU A 86 8.53 2.33 11.03
C GLU A 86 8.62 3.36 9.88
N GLU A 87 8.55 2.90 8.63
CA GLU A 87 8.50 3.77 7.45
C GLU A 87 7.25 4.65 7.43
N ASN A 88 6.06 4.08 7.68
CA ASN A 88 4.82 4.85 7.76
C ASN A 88 4.87 5.91 8.86
N THR A 89 5.40 5.56 10.04
CA THR A 89 5.57 6.52 11.14
C THR A 89 6.49 7.68 10.75
N THR A 90 7.51 7.41 9.93
CA THR A 90 8.42 8.44 9.42
C THR A 90 7.72 9.34 8.40
N LYS A 91 6.98 8.76 7.46
CA LYS A 91 6.19 9.51 6.48
C LYS A 91 5.13 10.39 7.13
N ASP A 92 4.45 9.90 8.16
CA ASP A 92 3.45 10.69 8.90
C ASP A 92 4.07 11.94 9.54
N LYS A 93 5.29 11.82 10.08
CA LYS A 93 6.04 12.97 10.61
C LYS A 93 6.42 13.96 9.51
N GLU A 94 6.85 13.47 8.36
CA GLU A 94 7.19 14.31 7.20
C GLU A 94 5.96 15.08 6.68
N ILE A 95 4.82 14.40 6.56
CA ILE A 95 3.53 15.00 6.19
C ILE A 95 3.16 16.10 7.18
N ALA A 96 3.27 15.85 8.48
CA ALA A 96 2.97 16.86 9.50
C ALA A 96 3.86 18.10 9.38
N ILE A 97 5.16 17.92 9.10
CA ILE A 97 6.10 19.04 8.88
C ILE A 97 5.73 19.83 7.62
N LEU A 98 5.39 19.13 6.53
CA LEU A 98 5.01 19.76 5.27
C LEU A 98 3.70 20.54 5.40
N ASN A 99 2.69 19.99 6.07
CA ASN A 99 1.43 20.67 6.33
C ASN A 99 1.65 21.97 7.12
N ARG A 100 2.49 21.92 8.17
CA ARG A 100 2.83 23.13 8.93
C ARG A 100 3.57 24.19 8.10
N LYS A 101 4.39 23.77 7.14
CA LYS A 101 5.04 24.71 6.20
C LYS A 101 4.02 25.32 5.23
N LEU A 102 3.11 24.51 4.72
CA LEU A 102 2.04 24.94 3.83
C LEU A 102 1.14 25.97 4.50
N GLU A 103 0.67 25.70 5.72
CA GLU A 103 -0.13 26.65 6.51
C GLU A 103 0.57 28.00 6.69
N LYS A 104 1.88 28.00 6.96
CA LYS A 104 2.67 29.24 7.07
C LYS A 104 2.72 29.99 5.75
N GLN A 105 2.81 29.29 4.62
CA GLN A 105 2.81 29.93 3.30
C GLN A 105 1.43 30.50 2.95
N ILE A 106 0.36 29.77 3.25
CA ILE A 106 -1.03 30.25 3.09
C ILE A 106 -1.22 31.54 3.90
N ALA A 107 -0.90 31.52 5.19
CA ALA A 107 -1.02 32.69 6.05
C ALA A 107 -0.17 33.89 5.60
N ARG A 108 0.98 33.65 4.94
CA ARG A 108 1.77 34.73 4.30
C ARG A 108 1.07 35.27 3.06
N SER A 109 0.58 34.39 2.19
CA SER A 109 -0.14 34.76 0.97
C SER A 109 -1.39 35.58 1.29
N GLU A 110 -2.17 35.17 2.30
CA GLU A 110 -3.36 35.90 2.76
C GLU A 110 -3.02 37.31 3.26
N ARG A 111 -1.92 37.46 4.02
CA ARG A 111 -1.45 38.79 4.45
C ARG A 111 -1.08 39.68 3.27
N TYR A 112 -0.32 39.18 2.31
CA TYR A 112 0.02 39.95 1.11
C TYR A 112 -1.21 40.34 0.30
N LYS A 113 -2.21 39.46 0.21
CA LYS A 113 -3.48 39.78 -0.45
C LYS A 113 -4.21 40.92 0.28
N LEU A 114 -4.32 40.86 1.60
CA LEU A 114 -4.95 41.91 2.40
C LEU A 114 -4.22 43.26 2.27
N GLU A 115 -2.88 43.25 2.28
CA GLU A 115 -2.08 44.46 2.07
C GLU A 115 -2.30 45.06 0.67
N ARG A 116 -2.32 44.21 -0.36
CA ARG A 116 -2.63 44.62 -1.74
C ARG A 116 -4.03 45.22 -1.85
N ASP A 117 -5.03 44.56 -1.26
CA ASP A 117 -6.43 45.02 -1.29
C ASP A 117 -6.62 46.33 -0.50
N LYS A 118 -5.81 46.56 0.54
CA LYS A 118 -5.75 47.85 1.24
C LYS A 118 -5.14 48.93 0.35
N TYR A 119 -4.04 48.64 -0.33
CA TYR A 119 -3.38 49.58 -1.23
C TYR A 119 -4.29 50.02 -2.38
N ILE A 120 -4.99 49.07 -3.03
CA ILE A 120 -5.96 49.38 -4.09
C ILE A 120 -7.08 50.30 -3.59
N ARG A 121 -7.58 50.06 -2.37
CA ARG A 121 -8.62 50.94 -1.78
C ARG A 121 -8.13 52.37 -1.54
N MET A 122 -6.86 52.55 -1.15
CA MET A 122 -6.29 53.89 -0.95
C MET A 122 -6.16 54.63 -2.29
N LEU A 123 -5.64 53.95 -3.33
CA LEU A 123 -5.54 54.55 -4.67
C LEU A 123 -6.90 55.00 -5.22
N ASN A 124 -7.94 54.16 -5.09
CA ASN A 124 -9.28 54.52 -5.57
C ASN A 124 -9.88 55.71 -4.78
N GLN A 125 -9.50 55.90 -3.50
CA GLN A 125 -9.96 57.06 -2.71
C GLN A 125 -9.26 58.37 -3.10
N GLU A 126 -7.98 58.28 -3.53
CA GLU A 126 -7.23 59.45 -4.03
C GLU A 126 -7.76 59.90 -5.40
N GLU A 127 -8.08 58.95 -6.31
CA GLU A 127 -8.68 59.27 -7.62
C GLU A 127 -10.06 59.97 -7.49
N ASP A 128 -10.87 59.56 -6.51
CA ASP A 128 -12.18 60.18 -6.24
C ASP A 128 -12.05 61.60 -5.62
N GLN A 129 -10.95 61.90 -4.93
CA GLN A 129 -10.69 63.23 -4.34
C GLN A 129 -10.17 64.22 -5.38
N ASP A 130 -9.23 63.79 -6.24
CA ASP A 130 -8.70 64.62 -7.33
C ASP A 130 -9.78 64.96 -8.38
N ALA A 131 -10.79 64.10 -8.55
CA ALA A 131 -11.95 64.34 -9.40
C ALA A 131 -12.91 65.44 -8.87
N PHE A 132 -12.86 65.76 -7.57
CA PHE A 132 -13.76 66.74 -6.92
C PHE A 132 -13.14 68.15 -6.84
N GLU A 133 -11.83 68.29 -6.99
CA GLU A 133 -11.13 69.59 -6.95
C GLU A 133 -11.00 70.30 -8.32
N CYS A 134 -11.58 69.73 -9.38
CA CYS A 134 -11.50 70.25 -10.77
C CYS A 134 -12.77 70.94 -11.31
N ASP A 135 -13.70 71.39 -10.46
CA ASP A 135 -14.89 72.20 -10.84
C ASP A 135 -14.79 73.67 -10.37
#